data_AF-A0A417PFP1-F1
#
_entry.id   AF-A0A417PFP1-F1
#
_cell.length_a   1.000
_cell.length_b   1.000
_cell.length_c   1.000
_cell.angle_alpha   90.00
_cell.angle_beta   90.00
_cell.angle_gamma   90.00
#
_symmetry.space_group_name_H-M   'P 1'
#
loop_
_entity.id
_entity.type
_entity.pdbx_description
1 polymer ?
#
loop_
_entity_poly.entity_id
_entity_poly.type
_entity_poly.pdbx_seq_one_letter_code
_entity_poly.pdbx_strand_id
1 'polypeptide(L)' 'MIAKGGITMQDYNTIIGSIQMRLNGCQTRSVMDRYKIGSGTLNLIMSRYHANG' A
#
# COMPACT_ATOMS: atom_id res chain seq x y z
N MET A 1 20.70 -17.09 6.40
CA MET A 1 19.34 -16.66 5.98
C MET A 1 19.38 -15.16 5.75
N ILE A 2 19.32 -14.70 4.49
CA ILE A 2 19.29 -13.26 4.19
C ILE A 2 17.84 -12.93 3.84
N ALA A 3 17.11 -12.30 4.76
CA ALA A 3 15.88 -11.60 4.41
C ALA A 3 16.28 -10.34 3.63
N LYS A 4 16.56 -10.47 2.33
CA LYS A 4 16.66 -9.31 1.45
C LYS A 4 15.27 -8.66 1.48
N GLY A 5 15.21 -7.40 1.90
CA GLY A 5 14.02 -6.55 1.83
C GLY A 5 13.60 -6.29 0.39
N GLY A 6 13.17 -7.35 -0.30
CA GLY A 6 12.56 -7.29 -1.62
C GLY A 6 11.15 -6.78 -1.46
N ILE A 7 10.91 -5.55 -1.91
CA ILE A 7 9.57 -5.01 -2.07
C ILE A 7 8.92 -5.87 -3.16
N THR A 8 8.15 -6.88 -2.77
CA THR A 8 7.37 -7.65 -3.75
C THR A 8 6.37 -6.70 -4.41
N MET A 9 6.31 -6.75 -5.74
CA MET A 9 5.35 -5.99 -6.52
C MET A 9 3.95 -6.36 -6.05
N GLN A 10 3.18 -5.37 -5.59
CA GLN A 10 1.80 -5.58 -5.18
C GLN A 10 0.90 -5.60 -6.41
N ASP A 11 -0.17 -6.41 -6.37
CA ASP A 11 -1.13 -6.47 -7.45
C ASP A 11 -1.73 -5.08 -7.74
N TYR A 12 -2.04 -4.82 -9.02
CA TYR A 12 -2.59 -3.53 -9.45
C TYR A 12 -3.85 -3.14 -8.66
N ASN A 13 -4.73 -4.11 -8.41
CA ASN A 13 -5.95 -3.90 -7.62
C ASN A 13 -5.65 -3.48 -6.18
N THR A 14 -4.59 -4.03 -5.60
CA THR A 14 -4.12 -3.65 -4.26
C THR A 14 -3.55 -2.23 -4.27
N ILE A 15 -2.78 -1.85 -5.29
CA ILE A 15 -2.19 -0.51 -5.41
C ILE A 15 -3.30 0.54 -5.58
N ILE A 16 -4.11 0.43 -6.63
CA ILE A 16 -5.17 1.40 -6.93
C ILE A 16 -6.23 1.41 -5.84
N GLY A 17 -6.66 0.24 -5.39
CA GLY A 17 -7.67 0.11 -4.34
C GLY A 17 -7.20 0.70 -3.01
N SER A 18 -5.91 0.58 -2.67
CA SER A 18 -5.34 1.22 -1.48
C SER A 18 -5.33 2.74 -1.61
N ILE A 19 -4.90 3.28 -2.76
CA ILE A 19 -4.87 4.73 -3.02
C ILE A 19 -6.28 5.31 -2.91
N GLN A 20 -7.25 4.72 -3.62
CA GLN A 20 -8.65 5.18 -3.60
C GLN A 20 -9.22 5.19 -2.18
N MET A 21 -9.02 4.12 -1.40
CA MET A 21 -9.51 4.09 -0.02
C MET A 21 -8.84 5.15 0.86
N ARG A 22 -7.54 5.39 0.69
CA ARG A 22 -6.83 6.43 1.44
C ARG A 22 -7.28 7.84 1.07
N LEU A 23 -7.55 8.10 -0.21
CA LEU A 23 -8.13 9.36 -0.68
C LEU A 23 -9.56 9.56 -0.16
N ASN A 24 -10.33 8.46 -0.03
CA ASN A 24 -11.68 8.47 0.56
C ASN A 24 -11.67 8.54 2.11
N GLY A 25 -10.51 8.80 2.74
CA GLY A 25 -10.40 8.97 4.19
C GLY A 25 -10.53 7.67 5.00
N CYS A 26 -10.46 6.49 4.36
CA CYS A 26 -10.54 5.22 5.10
C CYS A 26 -9.32 5.05 6.02
N GLN A 27 -9.57 4.51 7.22
CA GLN A 27 -8.51 4.25 8.19
C GLN A 27 -7.45 3.29 7.64
N THR A 28 -6.19 3.52 8.01
CA THR A 28 -5.03 2.71 7.57
C THR A 28 -5.27 1.23 7.84
N ARG A 29 -5.87 0.90 9.00
CA ARG A 29 -6.20 -0.48 9.38
C ARG A 29 -7.19 -1.14 8.41
N SER A 30 -8.23 -0.43 8.01
CA SER A 30 -9.23 -0.96 7.07
C SER A 30 -8.64 -1.28 5.69
N VAL A 31 -7.68 -0.47 5.22
CA VAL A 31 -6.98 -0.71 3.95
C VAL A 31 -6.07 -1.93 4.05
N MET A 32 -5.27 -2.00 5.13
CA MET A 32 -4.39 -3.13 5.41
C MET A 32 -5.16 -4.45 5.51
N ASP A 33 -6.29 -4.45 6.23
CA ASP A 33 -7.08 -5.65 6.46
C ASP A 33 -7.83 -6.12 5.19
N ARG A 34 -8.24 -5.18 4.31
CA ARG A 34 -8.90 -5.47 3.04
C ARG A 34 -7.95 -6.11 2.03
N TYR A 35 -6.77 -5.53 1.86
CA TYR A 35 -5.81 -5.98 0.84
C TYR A 35 -4.71 -6.91 1.40
N LYS A 36 -4.78 -7.27 2.68
CA LYS A 36 -3.79 -8.12 3.37
C LYS A 36 -2.36 -7.61 3.24
N ILE A 37 -2.21 -6.28 3.29
CA ILE A 37 -0.91 -5.60 3.21
C ILE A 37 -0.46 -5.06 4.57
N GLY A 38 0.85 -5.00 4.77
CA GLY A 38 1.45 -4.37 5.94
C GLY A 38 1.47 -2.83 5.82
N SER A 39 1.69 -2.17 6.96
CA SER A 39 1.77 -0.71 7.06
C SER A 39 2.92 -0.14 6.22
N GLY A 40 4.07 -0.82 6.18
CA GLY A 40 5.21 -0.42 5.34
C GLY A 40 4.87 -0.43 3.85
N THR A 41 4.15 -1.43 3.39
CA THR A 41 3.69 -1.53 1.99
C THR A 41 2.69 -0.42 1.65
N LEU A 42 1.70 -0.20 2.52
CA LEU A 42 0.72 0.87 2.32
C LEU A 42 1.37 2.26 2.33
N ASN A 43 2.32 2.49 3.24
CA ASN A 43 3.08 3.74 3.29
C ASN A 43 3.86 3.96 2.00
N LEU A 44 4.56 2.93 1.50
CA LEU A 44 5.30 3.02 0.25
C LEU A 44 4.41 3.32 -0.96
N ILE A 45 3.22 2.69 -1.03
CA ILE A 45 2.23 2.97 -2.09
C ILE A 45 1.84 4.45 -2.07
N MET A 46 1.49 4.97 -0.89
CA MET A 46 1.07 6.37 -0.74
C MET A 46 2.22 7.36 -0.99
N SER A 47 3.44 7.05 -0.52
CA SER A 47 4.62 7.87 -0.80
C SER A 47 4.91 7.97 -2.30
N ARG A 48 4.79 6.86 -3.04
CA ARG A 48 4.96 6.86 -4.51
C ARG A 48 3.86 7.63 -5.21
N TYR A 49 2.61 7.49 -4.76
CA TYR A 49 1.48 8.24 -5.30
C TYR A 49 1.69 9.75 -5.14
N HIS A 50 2.11 10.23 -3.96
CA HIS A 50 2.37 11.66 -3.75
C HIS A 50 3.63 12.17 -4.49
N ALA A 51 4.62 11.31 -4.75
CA ALA A 51 5.85 11.70 -5.43
C ALA A 51 5.69 11.82 -6.96
N ASN A 52 4.70 11.14 -7.55
CA ASN A 52 4.47 11.10 -9.01
C ASN A 52 3.17 11.83 -9.41
N GLY A 53 2.75 12.81 -8.61
CA GLY A 53 1.49 13.57 -8.81
C GLY A 53 1.33 14.10 -10.22
#